data_AF-A0A3C1S265-F1
#
_entry.id   AF-A0A3C1S265-F1
#
_cell.length_a   1.000
_cell.length_b   1.000
_cell.length_c   1.000
_cell.angle_alpha   90.00
_cell.angle_beta   90.00
_cell.angle_gamma   90.00
#
_symmetry.space_group_name_H-M   'P 1'
#
loop_
_entity.id
_entity.type
_entity.pdbx_description
1 polymer ?
#
loop_
_entity_poly.entity_id
_entity_poly.type
_entity_poly.pdbx_seq_one_letter_code
_entity_poly.pdbx_strand_id
1 'polypeptide(L)' 'MYLKIILLSGLIVFSSFISCDDSEDNSVDLTPKNIVELASTSTELGSLVAAVQKAGLVETLSADGTLTVFAPTNEA' A
#
# COMPACT_ATOMS: atom_id res chain seq x y z
N MET A 1 -26.62 -19.32 -32.38
CA MET A 1 -25.25 -18.77 -32.48
C MET A 1 -25.20 -17.26 -32.21
N TYR A 2 -26.17 -16.48 -32.68
CA TYR A 2 -26.25 -15.01 -32.47
C TYR A 2 -26.48 -14.56 -31.02
N LEU A 3 -27.15 -15.37 -30.19
CA LEU A 3 -27.39 -15.03 -28.77
C LEU A 3 -26.08 -14.88 -27.96
N LYS A 4 -25.05 -15.66 -28.32
CA LYS A 4 -23.71 -15.58 -27.70
C LYS A 4 -22.95 -14.32 -28.14
N ILE A 5 -23.18 -13.87 -29.38
CA ILE A 5 -22.58 -12.67 -29.98
C ILE A 5 -23.23 -11.39 -29.39
N ILE A 6 -24.53 -11.40 -29.13
CA ILE A 6 -25.27 -10.29 -28.48
C ILE A 6 -24.86 -10.14 -27.00
N LEU A 7 -24.62 -11.24 -26.27
CA LEU A 7 -24.17 -11.18 -24.88
C LEU A 7 -22.72 -10.65 -24.75
N LEU A 8 -21.84 -10.99 -25.71
CA LEU A 8 -20.45 -10.56 -25.73
C LEU A 8 -20.30 -9.06 -26.08
N SER A 9 -21.13 -8.54 -26.99
CA SER A 9 -21.12 -7.10 -27.31
C SER A 9 -21.70 -6.23 -26.20
N GLY A 10 -22.70 -6.72 -25.46
CA GLY A 10 -23.28 -6.01 -24.31
C GLY A 10 -22.31 -5.83 -23.14
N LEU A 11 -21.41 -6.79 -22.91
CA LEU A 11 -20.42 -6.73 -21.83
C LEU A 11 -19.33 -5.67 -22.08
N ILE A 12 -18.92 -5.49 -23.34
CA ILE A 12 -17.85 -4.56 -23.73
C ILE A 12 -18.28 -3.09 -23.56
N VAL A 13 -19.58 -2.79 -23.72
CA VAL A 13 -20.12 -1.43 -23.55
C VAL A 13 -20.22 -1.03 -22.08
N PHE A 14 -20.38 -1.99 -21.16
CA PHE A 14 -20.49 -1.73 -19.72
C PHE A 14 -19.14 -1.28 -19.10
N SER A 15 -18.03 -1.78 -19.62
CA SER A 15 -16.67 -1.37 -19.23
C SER A 15 -16.32 0.09 -19.57
N SER A 16 -17.05 0.73 -20.49
CA SER A 16 -16.83 2.15 -20.82
C SER A 16 -17.62 3.12 -19.93
N PHE A 17 -18.59 2.64 -19.16
CA PHE A 17 -19.26 3.45 -18.12
C PHE A 17 -18.60 3.35 -16.75
N ILE A 18 -17.56 2.53 -16.60
CA ILE A 18 -16.58 2.66 -15.50
C ILE A 18 -15.56 3.75 -15.89
N SER A 19 -16.10 4.92 -16.20
CA SER A 19 -15.33 6.16 -16.24
C SER A 19 -15.06 6.50 -14.78
N CYS A 20 -13.85 6.24 -14.30
CA CYS A 20 -13.38 6.82 -13.05
C CYS A 20 -13.47 8.35 -13.17
N ASP A 21 -14.03 8.95 -12.13
CA ASP A 21 -14.10 10.38 -11.89
C ASP A 21 -12.67 10.93 -11.64
N ASP A 22 -12.36 12.05 -12.29
CA ASP A 22 -11.07 12.74 -12.22
C ASP A 22 -11.05 13.64 -11.00
N SER A 23 -10.21 13.33 -10.00
CA SER A 23 -9.87 14.22 -8.88
C SER A 23 -8.59 13.77 -8.15
N GLU A 24 -7.56 14.59 -8.35
CA GLU A 24 -6.44 14.88 -7.43
C GLU A 24 -5.23 13.92 -7.34
N ASP A 25 -4.10 14.51 -7.73
CA ASP A 25 -2.70 14.15 -7.50
C ASP A 25 -2.42 13.68 -6.06
N ASN A 26 -2.45 12.36 -5.85
CA ASN A 26 -1.54 11.70 -4.94
C ASN A 26 -1.11 10.42 -5.63
N SER A 27 0.15 10.36 -6.08
CA SER A 27 0.79 9.11 -6.44
C SER A 27 0.81 8.22 -5.19
N VAL A 28 -0.30 7.51 -4.94
CA VAL A 28 -0.34 6.36 -4.05
C VAL A 28 0.56 5.34 -4.71
N ASP A 29 1.82 5.41 -4.33
CA ASP A 29 2.82 4.43 -4.61
C ASP A 29 2.34 3.12 -3.98
N LEU A 30 1.58 2.35 -4.76
CA LEU A 30 1.06 1.03 -4.37
C LEU A 30 2.18 0.00 -4.26
N THR A 31 3.45 0.41 -4.26
CA THR A 31 4.52 -0.47 -3.80
C THR A 31 4.29 -0.72 -2.31
N PRO A 32 4.08 -1.98 -1.90
CA PRO A 32 3.96 -2.30 -0.49
C PRO A 32 5.32 -2.05 0.18
N LYS A 33 5.52 -0.84 0.70
CA LYS A 33 6.71 -0.53 1.50
C LYS A 33 6.59 -1.24 2.84
N ASN A 34 7.68 -1.86 3.26
CA ASN A 34 7.75 -2.45 4.58
C ASN A 34 7.73 -1.37 5.66
N ILE A 35 7.33 -1.74 6.88
CA ILE A 35 7.28 -0.82 8.04
C ILE A 35 8.65 -0.16 8.26
N VAL A 36 9.74 -0.90 8.00
CA VAL A 36 11.11 -0.41 8.13
C VAL A 36 11.46 0.63 7.07
N GLU A 37 11.03 0.45 5.82
CA GLU A 37 11.23 1.43 4.76
C GLU A 37 10.46 2.71 5.04
N LEU A 38 9.20 2.59 5.46
CA LEU A 38 8.36 3.74 5.83
C LEU A 38 8.91 4.50 7.05
N ALA A 39 9.44 3.78 8.03
CA ALA A 39 10.07 4.39 9.20
C ALA A 39 11.39 5.06 8.85
N SER A 40 12.15 4.51 7.89
CA SER A 40 13.43 5.07 7.46
C SER A 40 13.29 6.36 6.65
N THR A 41 12.15 6.58 5.97
CA THR A 41 11.85 7.83 5.27
C THR A 41 11.30 8.92 6.18
N SER A 42 10.89 8.58 7.40
CA SER A 42 10.27 9.49 8.35
C SER A 42 11.26 9.90 9.44
N THR A 43 11.68 11.17 9.45
CA THR A 43 12.63 11.71 10.45
C THR A 43 12.17 11.47 11.89
N GLU A 44 10.87 11.55 12.15
CA GLU A 44 10.23 11.37 13.47
C GLU A 44 10.26 9.92 13.99
N LEU A 45 10.54 8.93 13.13
CA LEU A 45 10.54 7.50 13.47
C LEU A 45 11.95 6.92 13.56
N GLY A 46 12.99 7.77 13.62
CA GLY A 46 14.39 7.34 13.73
C GLY A 46 14.66 6.47 14.97
N SER A 47 14.00 6.77 16.10
CA SER A 47 14.09 5.96 17.33
C SER A 47 13.58 4.52 17.11
N LEU A 48 12.49 4.36 16.35
CA LEU A 48 11.97 3.04 15.97
C LEU A 48 13.00 2.27 15.14
N VAL A 49 13.56 2.90 14.10
CA VAL A 49 14.54 2.26 13.22
C VAL A 49 15.76 1.78 14.00
N ALA A 50 16.28 2.60 14.93
CA ALA A 50 17.39 2.24 15.78
C ALA A 50 17.06 1.07 16.74
N ALA A 51 15.86 1.07 17.33
CA ALA A 51 15.40 -0.01 18.21
C ALA A 51 15.21 -1.33 17.45
N VAL A 52 14.61 -1.27 16.26
CA VAL A 52 14.37 -2.44 15.41
C VAL A 52 15.69 -3.04 14.94
N GLN A 53 16.67 -2.22 14.55
CA GLN A 53 18.01 -2.68 14.21
C GLN A 53 18.71 -3.33 15.41
N LYS A 54 18.64 -2.69 16.59
CA LYS A 54 19.25 -3.21 17.82
C LYS A 54 18.61 -4.52 18.28
N ALA A 55 17.30 -4.67 18.09
CA ALA A 55 16.54 -5.86 18.47
C ALA A 55 16.55 -6.95 17.39
N GLY A 56 17.10 -6.68 16.20
CA GLY A 56 17.11 -7.63 15.08
C GLY A 56 15.72 -7.92 14.50
N LEU A 57 14.75 -7.02 14.71
CA LEU A 57 13.35 -7.22 14.31
C LEU A 57 13.07 -6.85 12.85
N VAL A 58 14.09 -6.44 12.08
CA VAL A 58 13.94 -6.00 10.69
C VAL A 58 13.25 -7.05 9.83
N GLU A 59 13.66 -8.31 9.96
CA GLU A 59 13.10 -9.43 9.21
C GLU A 59 11.68 -9.76 9.66
N THR A 60 11.37 -9.64 10.96
CA THR A 60 10.03 -9.82 11.50
C THR A 60 9.07 -8.71 11.07
N LEU A 61 9.54 -7.46 11.03
CA LEU A 61 8.74 -6.31 10.57
C LEU A 61 8.62 -6.22 9.04
N SER A 62 9.38 -7.05 8.32
CA SER A 62 9.30 -7.22 6.87
C SER A 62 8.66 -8.56 6.48
N ALA A 63 8.21 -9.35 7.45
CA ALA A 63 7.54 -10.62 7.21
C ALA A 63 6.10 -10.40 6.77
N ASP A 64 5.55 -11.38 6.04
CA ASP A 64 4.17 -11.32 5.54
C ASP A 64 3.17 -11.25 6.70
N GLY A 65 2.50 -10.09 6.85
CA GLY A 65 1.44 -9.89 7.83
C GLY A 65 1.24 -8.42 8.21
N THR A 66 0.01 -8.05 8.56
CA THR A 66 -0.29 -6.72 9.09
C THR A 66 0.19 -6.62 10.53
N LEU A 67 1.25 -5.84 10.76
CA LEU A 67 1.78 -5.57 12.11
C LEU A 67 1.38 -4.16 12.55
N THR A 68 1.00 -4.03 13.81
CA THR A 68 0.74 -2.73 14.45
C THR A 68 1.89 -2.44 15.42
N VAL A 69 2.72 -1.46 15.07
CA VAL A 69 3.89 -1.07 15.88
C VAL A 69 3.59 0.26 16.56
N PHE A 70 3.57 0.28 17.89
CA PHE A 70 3.42 1.50 18.67
C PHE A 70 4.78 2.21 18.75
N ALA A 71 5.03 3.10 17.78
CA ALA A 71 6.27 3.85 17.70
C ALA A 71 6.14 5.18 18.45
N PRO A 72 6.94 5.42 19.52
CA PRO A 72 7.10 6.76 20.07
C PRO A 72 7.73 7.71 19.05
N THR A 73 7.46 9.01 19.16
CA THR A 73 8.21 10.05 18.44
C THR A 73 9.60 10.19 19.04
N ASN A 74 10.49 10.91 18.35
CA ASN A 74 11.84 11.18 18.85
C ASN A 74 11.88 12.00 20.17
N GLU A 75 10.76 12.60 20.59
CA GLU A 75 10.67 13.39 21.83
C GLU A 75 10.30 12.57 23.08
N ALA A 76 10.00 11.27 22.92
CA ALA A 76 9.54 10.39 23.98
C ALA A 76 10.65 9.53 24.62
#